data_AF-A0AAX4HJY3-F1
#
_entry.id   AF-A0AAX4HJY3-F1
#
_cell.length_a   1.000
_cell.length_b   1.000
_cell.length_c   1.000
_cell.angle_alpha   90.00
_cell.angle_beta   90.00
_cell.angle_gamma   90.00
#
_symmetry.space_group_name_H-M   'P 1'
#
loop_
_entity.id
_entity.type
_entity.pdbx_description
1 polymer ?
#
loop_
_entity_poly.entity_id
_entity_poly.type
_entity_poly.pdbx_seq_one_letter_code
_entity_poly.pdbx_strand_id
1 'polypeptide(L)'
;MKNIFLIAGLLALSLNSFASGEKGNGGYSVVCRDENNFILSAELLDIYEGKTIYKLEYPTAGENFAVDTLLTVAKYKMKEHTTFSSKLEKELALVDQNMLFIPLGNELESTDDAFPVIKRRGCKFEQLANYTDEGELIVSQEIYDELDNVNKAAFRLHEAIYSLRRKSRGDETSEATRRLTAHIMAKNGNQKTIDRLTNESMFQPDVKKLPCGLRGTIEERIESCSYQARPVGGMYLVTRTQDMKEVWKDFGSNLLWSDRLPSKMGHFMAEKACQEKDMPEMAYLNQFKWRLPTSAEYFGPQEFLAFVLPNNAGADGAYKFWTSTVKAKFAMVFNGATGEMSYEYLSDRKVESVRCVTKLR
;
A
#
# COMPACT_ATOMS: atom_id res chain seq x y z
N MET A 1 -40.64 -40.87 35.89
CA MET A 1 -39.90 -39.63 36.23
C MET A 1 -38.64 -39.56 35.39
N LYS A 2 -38.48 -38.43 34.67
CA LYS A 2 -37.26 -37.88 34.04
C LYS A 2 -36.62 -38.64 32.87
N ASN A 3 -37.04 -38.23 31.67
CA ASN A 3 -36.33 -38.39 30.40
C ASN A 3 -35.04 -37.55 30.42
N ILE A 4 -33.91 -38.17 30.07
CA ILE A 4 -32.63 -37.49 29.87
C ILE A 4 -32.46 -37.31 28.36
N PHE A 5 -32.69 -36.09 27.88
CA PHE A 5 -32.31 -35.68 26.53
C PHE A 5 -30.81 -35.37 26.51
N LEU A 6 -30.05 -36.20 25.80
CA LEU A 6 -28.64 -36.01 25.51
C LEU A 6 -28.53 -35.14 24.26
N ILE A 7 -28.43 -33.81 24.44
CA ILE A 7 -28.11 -32.88 23.36
C ILE A 7 -26.58 -32.84 23.25
N ALA A 8 -26.05 -33.70 22.38
CA ALA A 8 -24.66 -33.60 21.93
C ALA A 8 -24.53 -32.35 21.06
N GLY A 9 -23.96 -31.29 21.65
CA GLY A 9 -23.62 -30.05 20.96
C GLY A 9 -22.51 -30.29 19.95
N LEU A 10 -22.89 -30.46 18.68
CA LEU A 10 -21.99 -30.23 17.55
C LEU A 10 -21.67 -28.74 17.53
N LEU A 11 -20.57 -28.34 18.19
CA LEU A 11 -19.91 -27.09 17.85
C LEU A 11 -19.34 -27.25 16.44
N ALA A 12 -20.12 -26.84 15.45
CA ALA A 12 -19.62 -26.56 14.12
C ALA A 12 -18.63 -25.40 14.26
N LEU A 13 -17.34 -25.74 14.37
CA LEU A 13 -16.23 -24.85 14.09
C LEU A 13 -16.32 -24.50 12.61
N SER A 14 -17.13 -23.49 12.29
CA SER A 14 -17.07 -22.78 11.03
C SER A 14 -15.72 -22.08 10.96
N LEU A 15 -14.72 -22.84 10.51
CA LEU A 15 -13.49 -22.29 9.98
C LEU A 15 -13.92 -21.44 8.78
N ASN A 16 -14.10 -20.14 9.03
CA ASN A 16 -14.08 -19.13 7.99
C ASN A 16 -12.67 -19.17 7.41
N SER A 17 -12.44 -20.10 6.49
CA SER A 17 -11.35 -20.03 5.53
C SER A 17 -11.58 -18.75 4.75
N PHE A 18 -10.98 -17.66 5.24
CA PHE A 18 -10.79 -16.45 4.47
C PHE A 18 -9.78 -16.78 3.36
N ALA A 19 -10.23 -17.52 2.35
CA ALA A 19 -9.64 -17.52 1.03
C ALA A 19 -10.05 -16.19 0.40
N SER A 20 -9.44 -15.09 0.84
CA SER A 20 -9.51 -13.82 0.12
C SER A 20 -8.56 -13.89 -1.08
N GLY A 21 -8.78 -14.88 -1.95
CA GLY A 21 -8.27 -14.88 -3.30
C GLY A 21 -8.98 -13.72 -4.00
N GLU A 22 -8.44 -12.52 -3.86
CA GLU A 22 -8.91 -11.36 -4.61
C GLU A 22 -8.67 -11.67 -6.08
N LYS A 23 -9.72 -12.14 -6.77
CA LYS A 23 -9.77 -12.31 -8.22
C LYS A 23 -9.14 -11.09 -8.87
N GLY A 24 -8.00 -11.29 -9.54
CA GLY A 24 -7.25 -10.23 -10.20
C GLY A 24 -7.79 -10.00 -11.60
N ASN A 25 -8.08 -8.77 -11.94
CA ASN A 25 -8.68 -8.44 -13.24
C ASN A 25 -7.58 -8.35 -14.31
N GLY A 26 -7.63 -9.19 -15.36
CA GLY A 26 -6.64 -9.22 -16.44
C GLY A 26 -7.03 -8.39 -17.67
N GLY A 27 -7.64 -7.23 -17.46
CA GLY A 27 -7.92 -6.28 -18.53
C GLY A 27 -9.09 -6.63 -19.46
N TYR A 28 -9.61 -5.58 -20.11
CA TYR A 28 -10.76 -5.63 -21.01
C TYR A 28 -10.40 -5.19 -22.42
N SER A 29 -11.12 -5.71 -23.40
CA SER A 29 -11.07 -5.27 -24.80
C SER A 29 -12.43 -4.77 -25.26
N VAL A 30 -12.42 -3.75 -26.14
CA VAL A 30 -13.56 -3.37 -26.97
C VAL A 30 -13.58 -4.30 -28.17
N VAL A 31 -14.54 -5.22 -28.18
CA VAL A 31 -14.68 -6.24 -29.22
C VAL A 31 -15.92 -5.95 -30.06
N CYS A 32 -15.73 -5.89 -31.37
CA CYS A 32 -16.81 -5.75 -32.34
C CYS A 32 -16.94 -7.08 -33.08
N ARG A 33 -18.13 -7.69 -33.03
CA ARG A 33 -18.41 -8.98 -33.67
C ARG A 33 -19.42 -8.82 -34.80
N ASP A 34 -19.39 -9.73 -35.77
CA ASP A 34 -20.40 -9.82 -36.82
C ASP A 34 -21.66 -10.58 -36.36
N GLU A 35 -22.61 -10.81 -37.27
CA GLU A 35 -23.85 -11.53 -36.99
C GLU A 35 -23.63 -13.02 -36.67
N ASN A 36 -22.50 -13.59 -37.07
CA ASN A 36 -22.10 -14.97 -36.80
C ASN A 36 -21.19 -15.09 -35.56
N ASN A 37 -21.06 -14.00 -34.79
CA ASN A 37 -20.20 -13.89 -33.61
C ASN A 37 -18.69 -13.93 -33.89
N PHE A 38 -18.22 -13.77 -35.13
CA PHE A 38 -16.79 -13.64 -35.43
C PHE A 38 -16.28 -12.25 -35.04
N ILE A 39 -15.09 -12.18 -34.43
CA ILE A 39 -14.44 -10.91 -34.09
C ILE A 39 -14.02 -10.20 -35.39
N LEU A 40 -14.59 -9.02 -35.62
CA LEU A 40 -14.20 -8.11 -36.70
C LEU A 40 -13.04 -7.20 -36.31
N SER A 41 -12.95 -6.87 -35.02
CA SER A 41 -11.87 -6.08 -34.46
C SER A 41 -11.84 -6.21 -32.94
N ALA A 42 -10.65 -6.22 -32.36
CA ALA A 42 -10.42 -6.07 -30.93
C ALA A 42 -9.47 -4.89 -30.65
N GLU A 43 -9.75 -4.13 -29.60
CA GLU A 43 -8.90 -3.04 -29.13
C GLU A 43 -8.86 -3.05 -27.60
N LEU A 44 -7.66 -3.02 -27.01
CA LEU A 44 -7.50 -2.97 -25.56
C LEU A 44 -8.15 -1.69 -25.01
N LEU A 45 -8.87 -1.82 -23.89
CA LEU A 45 -9.61 -0.72 -23.28
C LEU A 45 -8.72 0.50 -23.00
N ASP A 46 -7.48 0.29 -22.54
CA ASP A 46 -6.47 1.32 -22.30
C ASP A 46 -6.24 2.21 -23.53
N ILE A 47 -6.07 1.59 -24.70
CA ILE A 47 -5.81 2.29 -25.96
C ILE A 47 -7.07 2.98 -26.44
N TYR A 48 -8.23 2.33 -26.31
CA TYR A 48 -9.53 2.90 -26.67
C TYR A 48 -9.87 4.15 -25.84
N GLU A 49 -9.71 4.09 -24.52
CA GLU A 49 -9.89 5.23 -23.58
C GLU A 49 -8.89 6.33 -23.92
N GLY A 50 -7.63 5.96 -24.18
CA GLY A 50 -6.58 6.86 -24.66
C GLY A 50 -6.97 7.70 -25.87
N LYS A 51 -7.45 7.04 -26.93
CA LYS A 51 -7.92 7.71 -28.15
C LYS A 51 -9.16 8.56 -27.89
N THR A 52 -10.13 8.00 -27.18
CA THR A 52 -11.49 8.56 -27.09
C THR A 52 -11.57 9.70 -26.06
N ILE A 53 -11.02 9.49 -24.87
CA ILE A 53 -11.08 10.42 -23.73
C ILE A 53 -9.92 11.40 -23.79
N TYR A 54 -8.69 10.89 -23.93
CA TYR A 54 -7.47 11.70 -23.76
C TYR A 54 -6.91 12.24 -25.08
N LYS A 55 -7.52 11.91 -26.23
CA LYS A 55 -7.10 12.34 -27.58
C LYS A 55 -5.64 11.98 -27.89
N LEU A 56 -5.23 10.79 -27.44
CA LEU A 56 -3.88 10.28 -27.64
C LEU A 56 -3.73 9.62 -29.01
N GLU A 57 -2.54 9.74 -29.58
CA GLU A 57 -2.13 9.16 -30.84
C GLU A 57 -1.18 7.99 -30.59
N TYR A 58 -1.36 6.89 -31.29
CA TYR A 58 -0.60 5.66 -31.11
C TYR A 58 0.15 5.29 -32.40
N PRO A 59 1.20 4.46 -32.32
CA PRO A 59 1.70 3.77 -33.51
C PRO A 59 0.56 3.07 -34.24
N THR A 60 0.53 3.17 -35.56
CA THR A 60 -0.53 2.56 -36.38
C THR A 60 -0.12 1.16 -36.80
N ALA A 61 -1.08 0.29 -37.10
CA ALA A 61 -0.81 -1.08 -37.53
C ALA A 61 0.09 -1.19 -38.79
N GLY A 62 0.19 -0.14 -39.61
CA GLY A 62 1.12 -0.10 -40.74
C GLY A 62 2.59 0.07 -40.34
N GLU A 63 2.84 0.55 -39.13
CA GLU A 63 4.16 0.60 -38.50
C GLU A 63 4.37 -0.76 -37.82
N ASN A 64 4.82 -1.77 -38.56
CA ASN A 64 5.02 -3.17 -38.11
C ASN A 64 6.10 -3.31 -37.03
N PHE A 65 5.94 -2.66 -35.87
CA PHE A 65 6.82 -2.80 -34.73
C PHE A 65 6.51 -4.11 -34.01
N ALA A 66 7.56 -4.87 -33.67
CA ALA A 66 7.44 -6.01 -32.77
C ALA A 66 6.99 -5.56 -31.38
N VAL A 67 6.26 -6.42 -30.67
CA VAL A 67 5.76 -6.17 -29.30
C VAL A 67 6.90 -5.76 -28.36
N ASP A 68 8.04 -6.45 -28.41
CA ASP A 68 9.18 -6.15 -27.53
C ASP A 68 9.85 -4.80 -27.83
N THR A 69 9.82 -4.35 -29.09
CA THR A 69 10.29 -3.01 -29.48
C THR A 69 9.40 -1.94 -28.84
N LEU A 70 8.08 -2.14 -28.88
CA LEU A 70 7.11 -1.22 -28.27
C LEU A 70 7.27 -1.18 -26.75
N LEU A 71 7.47 -2.33 -26.10
CA LEU A 71 7.78 -2.40 -24.66
C LEU A 71 9.10 -1.70 -24.32
N THR A 72 10.11 -1.82 -25.16
CA THR A 72 11.39 -1.10 -24.98
C THR A 72 11.20 0.42 -25.02
N VAL A 73 10.42 0.92 -25.99
CA VAL A 73 10.07 2.35 -26.08
C VAL A 73 9.24 2.80 -24.86
N ALA A 74 8.28 1.98 -24.42
CA ALA A 74 7.49 2.25 -23.22
C ALA A 74 8.38 2.39 -21.98
N LYS A 75 9.29 1.44 -21.75
CA LYS A 75 10.27 1.48 -20.64
C LYS A 75 11.14 2.73 -20.68
N TYR A 76 11.59 3.14 -21.87
CA TYR A 76 12.41 4.34 -22.03
C TYR A 76 11.71 5.62 -21.54
N LYS A 77 10.37 5.73 -21.69
CA LYS A 77 9.61 6.89 -21.18
C LYS A 77 9.56 6.98 -19.65
N MET A 78 9.92 5.90 -18.97
CA MET A 78 9.91 5.80 -17.49
C MET A 78 11.32 5.69 -16.90
N LYS A 79 12.37 5.84 -17.72
CA LYS A 79 13.76 5.61 -17.31
C LYS A 79 14.23 6.47 -16.13
N GLU A 80 13.66 7.66 -15.96
CA GLU A 80 13.97 8.55 -14.84
C GLU A 80 13.40 8.02 -13.50
N HIS A 81 12.45 7.09 -13.55
CA HIS A 81 11.86 6.40 -12.40
C HIS A 81 12.55 5.06 -12.17
N THR A 82 13.83 5.09 -11.79
CA THR A 82 14.71 3.90 -11.72
C THR A 82 14.14 2.76 -10.88
N THR A 83 13.54 3.08 -9.72
CA THR A 83 12.95 2.07 -8.83
C THR A 83 11.71 1.44 -9.45
N PHE A 84 10.84 2.24 -10.09
CA PHE A 84 9.68 1.72 -10.81
C PHE A 84 10.11 0.84 -11.99
N SER A 85 11.02 1.35 -12.82
CA SER A 85 11.53 0.65 -14.01
C SER A 85 12.14 -0.71 -13.66
N SER A 86 12.91 -0.80 -12.57
CA SER A 86 13.49 -2.08 -12.12
C SER A 86 12.43 -3.09 -11.68
N LYS A 87 11.36 -2.64 -11.01
CA LYS A 87 10.26 -3.53 -10.62
C LYS A 87 9.39 -3.91 -11.83
N LEU A 88 9.13 -2.96 -12.73
CA LEU A 88 8.36 -3.19 -13.94
C LEU A 88 9.00 -4.28 -14.81
N GLU A 89 10.31 -4.27 -14.97
CA GLU A 89 11.01 -5.31 -15.75
C GLU A 89 10.76 -6.72 -15.18
N LYS A 90 10.75 -6.85 -13.85
CA LYS A 90 10.48 -8.11 -13.18
C LYS A 90 9.03 -8.55 -13.39
N GLU A 91 8.09 -7.62 -13.25
CA GLU A 91 6.67 -7.93 -13.45
C GLU A 91 6.34 -8.28 -14.92
N LEU A 92 6.95 -7.60 -15.89
CA LEU A 92 6.81 -7.95 -17.31
C LEU A 92 7.25 -9.40 -17.57
N ALA A 93 8.40 -9.81 -17.02
CA ALA A 93 8.87 -11.18 -17.16
C ALA A 93 7.93 -12.20 -16.49
N LEU A 94 7.30 -11.85 -15.37
CA LEU A 94 6.31 -12.70 -14.70
C LEU A 94 5.02 -12.83 -15.51
N VAL A 95 4.54 -11.73 -16.11
CA VAL A 95 3.37 -11.73 -17.00
C VAL A 95 3.58 -12.72 -18.15
N ASP A 96 4.76 -12.70 -18.78
CA ASP A 96 5.05 -13.62 -19.89
C ASP A 96 5.12 -15.08 -19.45
N GLN A 97 5.68 -15.34 -18.26
CA GLN A 97 5.82 -16.70 -17.72
C GLN A 97 4.49 -17.30 -17.26
N ASN A 98 3.56 -16.46 -16.79
CA ASN A 98 2.30 -16.91 -16.21
C ASN A 98 1.13 -16.89 -17.21
N MET A 99 1.35 -16.48 -18.46
CA MET A 99 0.30 -16.37 -19.46
C MET A 99 -0.15 -17.74 -19.96
N LEU A 100 -1.44 -18.05 -19.78
CA LEU A 100 -2.08 -19.28 -20.24
C LEU A 100 -3.21 -18.93 -21.21
N PHE A 101 -3.08 -19.34 -22.47
CA PHE A 101 -4.13 -19.12 -23.46
C PHE A 101 -5.24 -20.17 -23.32
N ILE A 102 -6.48 -19.71 -23.16
CA ILE A 102 -7.64 -20.60 -23.21
C ILE A 102 -7.98 -20.90 -24.69
N PRO A 103 -8.42 -22.13 -25.03
CA PRO A 103 -8.71 -22.50 -26.41
C PRO A 103 -9.83 -21.65 -27.04
N LEU A 104 -9.79 -21.51 -28.37
CA LEU A 104 -10.82 -20.84 -29.17
C LEU A 104 -12.24 -21.35 -28.84
N GLY A 105 -13.22 -20.43 -28.85
CA GLY A 105 -14.62 -20.71 -28.54
C GLY A 105 -14.96 -20.74 -27.04
N ASN A 106 -14.00 -20.48 -26.15
CA ASN A 106 -14.24 -20.26 -24.72
C ASN A 106 -14.21 -18.76 -24.40
N GLU A 107 -15.07 -18.35 -23.46
CA GLU A 107 -15.14 -16.97 -22.98
C GLU A 107 -14.69 -16.89 -21.51
N LEU A 108 -14.06 -15.78 -21.14
CA LEU A 108 -13.72 -15.48 -19.75
C LEU A 108 -14.92 -14.80 -19.07
N GLU A 109 -15.19 -15.17 -17.83
CA GLU A 109 -16.17 -14.45 -17.00
C GLU A 109 -15.75 -12.99 -16.83
N SER A 110 -16.70 -12.07 -17.00
CA SER A 110 -16.46 -10.65 -16.78
C SER A 110 -16.27 -10.34 -15.29
N THR A 111 -15.31 -9.48 -14.98
CA THR A 111 -15.07 -8.95 -13.62
C THR A 111 -15.69 -7.57 -13.43
N ASP A 112 -16.21 -7.26 -12.24
CA ASP A 112 -16.90 -5.98 -11.96
C ASP A 112 -15.96 -4.76 -11.82
N ASP A 113 -14.75 -4.77 -12.37
CA ASP A 113 -13.70 -3.79 -12.07
C ASP A 113 -13.49 -2.70 -13.13
N ALA A 114 -14.01 -2.91 -14.34
CA ALA A 114 -13.65 -2.03 -15.45
C ALA A 114 -14.51 -0.76 -15.56
N PHE A 115 -15.71 -0.74 -14.96
CA PHE A 115 -16.72 0.33 -15.05
C PHE A 115 -16.52 1.32 -16.23
N PRO A 116 -16.55 0.84 -17.48
CA PRO A 116 -16.15 1.66 -18.61
C PRO A 116 -17.15 2.79 -18.84
N VAL A 117 -16.63 4.00 -19.04
CA VAL A 117 -17.46 5.22 -19.12
C VAL A 117 -18.02 5.47 -20.53
N ILE A 118 -17.40 4.91 -21.58
CA ILE A 118 -17.75 5.20 -22.98
C ILE A 118 -17.80 3.92 -23.82
N LYS A 119 -18.90 3.66 -24.51
CA LYS A 119 -19.09 2.46 -25.34
C LYS A 119 -19.02 2.78 -26.84
N ARG A 120 -18.24 2.02 -27.62
CA ARG A 120 -18.28 2.07 -29.10
C ARG A 120 -19.58 1.45 -29.60
N ARG A 121 -20.31 2.16 -30.46
CA ARG A 121 -21.58 1.68 -31.04
C ARG A 121 -21.35 0.37 -31.78
N GLY A 122 -22.18 -0.64 -31.51
CA GLY A 122 -22.10 -1.96 -32.14
C GLY A 122 -21.06 -2.91 -31.54
N CYS A 123 -20.32 -2.48 -30.51
CA CYS A 123 -19.27 -3.29 -29.88
C CYS A 123 -19.60 -3.53 -28.39
N LYS A 124 -18.93 -4.52 -27.80
CA LYS A 124 -19.07 -4.90 -26.38
C LYS A 124 -17.71 -4.79 -25.69
N PHE A 125 -17.75 -4.68 -24.36
CA PHE A 125 -16.57 -4.93 -23.54
C PHE A 125 -16.55 -6.41 -23.22
N GLU A 126 -15.43 -7.05 -23.54
CA GLU A 126 -15.21 -8.48 -23.28
C GLU A 126 -13.90 -8.62 -22.50
N GLN A 127 -13.88 -9.57 -21.55
CA GLN A 127 -12.72 -9.83 -20.71
C GLN A 127 -11.60 -10.44 -21.57
N LEU A 128 -10.42 -9.80 -21.57
CA LEU A 128 -9.26 -10.31 -22.32
C LEU A 128 -8.48 -11.32 -21.49
N ALA A 129 -8.22 -11.01 -20.22
CA ALA A 129 -7.55 -11.93 -19.32
C ALA A 129 -8.11 -11.87 -17.90
N ASN A 130 -7.81 -12.88 -17.09
CA ASN A 130 -8.19 -12.96 -15.68
C ASN A 130 -7.07 -13.68 -14.91
N TYR A 131 -6.88 -13.35 -13.63
CA TYR A 131 -5.97 -14.11 -12.78
C TYR A 131 -6.70 -15.25 -12.08
N THR A 132 -6.08 -16.44 -12.08
CA THR A 132 -6.50 -17.56 -11.23
C THR A 132 -6.13 -17.30 -9.77
N ASP A 133 -6.67 -18.11 -8.86
CA ASP A 133 -6.31 -18.05 -7.44
C ASP A 133 -4.84 -18.49 -7.21
N GLU A 134 -4.28 -19.26 -8.13
CA GLU A 134 -2.88 -19.70 -8.14
C GLU A 134 -1.93 -18.65 -8.78
N GLY A 135 -2.46 -17.57 -9.36
CA GLY A 135 -1.69 -16.48 -9.93
C GLY A 135 -1.26 -16.66 -11.39
N GLU A 136 -1.85 -17.63 -12.09
CA GLU A 136 -1.75 -17.70 -13.56
C GLU A 136 -2.63 -16.64 -14.21
N LEU A 137 -2.21 -16.13 -15.36
CA LEU A 137 -2.94 -15.17 -16.15
C LEU A 137 -3.61 -15.89 -17.32
N ILE A 138 -4.88 -16.26 -17.17
CA ILE A 138 -5.66 -16.88 -18.24
C ILE A 138 -6.09 -15.83 -19.27
N VAL A 139 -5.78 -16.02 -20.55
CA VAL A 139 -6.01 -15.06 -21.64
C VAL A 139 -6.89 -15.69 -22.72
N SER A 140 -7.93 -14.96 -23.16
CA SER A 140 -8.73 -15.34 -24.33
C SER A 140 -7.87 -15.32 -25.59
N GLN A 141 -7.58 -16.50 -26.12
CA GLN A 141 -6.79 -16.63 -27.35
C GLN A 141 -7.47 -15.94 -28.54
N GLU A 142 -8.79 -16.10 -28.67
CA GLU A 142 -9.57 -15.53 -29.76
C GLU A 142 -9.47 -14.00 -29.81
N ILE A 143 -9.61 -13.33 -28.65
CA ILE A 143 -9.49 -11.86 -28.58
C ILE A 143 -8.02 -11.45 -28.77
N TYR A 144 -7.08 -12.15 -28.13
CA TYR A 144 -5.66 -11.81 -28.19
C TYR A 144 -5.10 -11.88 -29.61
N ASP A 145 -5.48 -12.89 -30.39
CA ASP A 145 -5.01 -13.07 -31.76
C ASP A 145 -5.41 -11.89 -32.66
N GLU A 146 -6.60 -11.32 -32.42
CA GLU A 146 -7.15 -10.15 -33.12
C GLU A 146 -6.58 -8.80 -32.66
N LEU A 147 -5.78 -8.77 -31.59
CA LEU A 147 -5.07 -7.56 -31.18
C LEU A 147 -3.84 -7.30 -32.08
N ASP A 148 -3.69 -6.05 -32.53
CA ASP A 148 -2.43 -5.62 -33.14
C ASP A 148 -1.27 -5.58 -32.12
N ASN A 149 -0.04 -5.41 -32.61
CA ASN A 149 1.15 -5.42 -31.75
C ASN A 149 1.15 -4.27 -30.72
N VAL A 150 0.51 -3.14 -31.00
CA VAL A 150 0.40 -2.02 -30.05
C VAL A 150 -0.50 -2.42 -28.88
N ASN A 151 -1.64 -3.04 -29.17
CA ASN A 151 -2.54 -3.55 -28.16
C ASN A 151 -1.93 -4.71 -27.36
N LYS A 152 -1.22 -5.64 -28.02
CA LYS A 152 -0.50 -6.73 -27.33
C LYS A 152 0.59 -6.21 -26.38
N ALA A 153 1.35 -5.20 -26.80
CA ALA A 153 2.35 -4.54 -25.94
C ALA A 153 1.68 -3.77 -24.79
N ALA A 154 0.59 -3.07 -25.07
CA ALA A 154 -0.17 -2.34 -24.06
C ALA A 154 -0.77 -3.28 -23.00
N PHE A 155 -1.25 -4.46 -23.41
CA PHE A 155 -1.77 -5.49 -22.51
C PHE A 155 -0.68 -5.99 -21.56
N ARG A 156 0.48 -6.42 -22.08
CA ARG A 156 1.61 -6.87 -21.23
C ARG A 156 2.04 -5.77 -20.25
N LEU A 157 2.08 -4.52 -20.72
CA LEU A 157 2.41 -3.38 -19.87
C LEU A 157 1.33 -3.12 -18.80
N HIS A 158 0.05 -3.23 -19.14
CA HIS A 158 -1.07 -3.09 -18.22
C HIS A 158 -0.92 -4.07 -17.06
N GLU A 159 -0.80 -5.36 -17.35
CA GLU A 159 -0.74 -6.40 -16.32
C GLU A 159 0.46 -6.19 -15.39
N ALA A 160 1.62 -5.84 -15.95
CA ALA A 160 2.81 -5.55 -15.16
C ALA A 160 2.63 -4.33 -14.25
N ILE A 161 2.08 -3.23 -14.77
CA ILE A 161 1.81 -2.02 -13.98
C ILE A 161 0.74 -2.29 -12.91
N TYR A 162 -0.32 -3.02 -13.25
CA TYR A 162 -1.40 -3.30 -12.33
C TYR A 162 -0.94 -4.21 -11.19
N SER A 163 -0.16 -5.24 -11.49
CA SER A 163 0.52 -6.07 -10.48
C SER A 163 1.36 -5.22 -9.52
N LEU A 164 2.16 -4.27 -10.03
CA LEU A 164 2.91 -3.35 -9.18
C LEU A 164 2.00 -2.55 -8.25
N ARG A 165 0.92 -1.97 -8.81
CA ARG A 165 -0.01 -1.12 -8.06
C ARG A 165 -0.81 -1.89 -7.02
N ARG A 166 -1.23 -3.13 -7.31
CA ARG A 166 -1.84 -4.02 -6.30
C ARG A 166 -0.86 -4.32 -5.18
N LYS A 167 0.38 -4.71 -5.50
CA LYS A 167 1.41 -5.04 -4.50
C LYS A 167 1.83 -3.84 -3.65
N SER A 168 1.86 -2.64 -4.22
CA SER A 168 2.29 -1.43 -3.49
C SER A 168 1.13 -0.72 -2.79
N ARG A 169 -0.05 -0.64 -3.41
CA ARG A 169 -1.17 0.19 -2.95
C ARG A 169 -2.40 -0.58 -2.51
N GLY A 170 -2.53 -1.85 -2.90
CA GLY A 170 -3.79 -2.58 -2.78
C GLY A 170 -4.87 -2.01 -3.70
N ASP A 171 -4.51 -1.51 -4.89
CA ASP A 171 -5.49 -1.00 -5.85
C ASP A 171 -6.49 -2.10 -6.26
N GLU A 172 -7.78 -1.92 -5.94
CA GLU A 172 -8.85 -2.88 -6.29
C GLU A 172 -9.36 -2.72 -7.73
N THR A 173 -9.06 -1.59 -8.38
CA THR A 173 -9.53 -1.27 -9.74
C THR A 173 -8.36 -0.92 -10.66
N SER A 174 -8.56 -1.11 -11.97
CA SER A 174 -7.52 -0.88 -12.99
C SER A 174 -7.52 0.53 -13.60
N GLU A 175 -8.37 1.47 -13.15
CA GLU A 175 -8.54 2.79 -13.80
C GLU A 175 -7.22 3.59 -13.93
N ALA A 176 -6.45 3.68 -12.84
CA ALA A 176 -5.17 4.39 -12.85
C ALA A 176 -4.11 3.68 -13.69
N THR A 177 -4.13 2.35 -13.73
CA THR A 177 -3.28 1.53 -14.62
C THR A 177 -3.62 1.85 -16.07
N ARG A 178 -4.90 1.78 -16.46
CA ARG A 178 -5.35 2.03 -17.84
C ARG A 178 -4.91 3.39 -18.33
N ARG A 179 -5.09 4.42 -17.49
CA ARG A 179 -4.64 5.77 -17.80
C ARG A 179 -3.12 5.86 -17.96
N LEU A 180 -2.34 5.22 -17.09
CA LEU A 180 -0.88 5.22 -17.18
C LEU A 180 -0.41 4.50 -18.45
N THR A 181 -0.91 3.29 -18.72
CA THR A 181 -0.63 2.51 -19.93
C THR A 181 -0.96 3.32 -21.19
N ALA A 182 -2.15 3.93 -21.24
CA ALA A 182 -2.59 4.76 -22.36
C ALA A 182 -1.59 5.87 -22.68
N HIS A 183 -1.11 6.59 -21.67
CA HIS A 183 -0.13 7.66 -21.83
C HIS A 183 1.27 7.17 -22.21
N ILE A 184 1.73 6.06 -21.62
CA ILE A 184 3.05 5.49 -21.95
C ILE A 184 3.08 5.01 -23.40
N MET A 185 2.02 4.35 -23.87
CA MET A 185 1.99 3.77 -25.22
C MET A 185 1.79 4.82 -26.32
N ALA A 186 1.25 6.01 -26.00
CA ALA A 186 0.96 7.06 -26.96
C ALA A 186 2.19 7.83 -27.47
N LYS A 187 2.26 8.15 -28.76
CA LYS A 187 3.27 9.04 -29.38
C LYS A 187 3.30 10.42 -28.70
N ASN A 188 2.12 10.96 -28.41
CA ASN A 188 1.92 12.27 -27.76
C ASN A 188 1.54 12.15 -26.27
N GLY A 189 2.02 11.10 -25.59
CA GLY A 189 1.79 10.89 -24.16
C GLY A 189 2.24 12.08 -23.30
N ASN A 190 1.38 12.51 -22.37
CA ASN A 190 1.69 13.62 -21.45
C ASN A 190 2.68 13.16 -20.37
N GLN A 191 3.92 13.65 -20.43
CA GLN A 191 4.98 13.27 -19.48
C GLN A 191 4.63 13.58 -18.02
N LYS A 192 3.95 14.71 -17.73
CA LYS A 192 3.53 15.04 -16.35
C LYS A 192 2.55 14.01 -15.79
N THR A 193 1.65 13.49 -16.64
CA THR A 193 0.74 12.42 -16.24
C THR A 193 1.50 11.11 -16.00
N ILE A 194 2.45 10.76 -16.88
CA ILE A 194 3.32 9.58 -16.71
C ILE A 194 4.08 9.68 -15.40
N ASP A 195 4.75 10.80 -15.13
CA ASP A 195 5.55 10.99 -13.91
C ASP A 195 4.69 10.91 -12.65
N ARG A 196 3.55 11.59 -12.64
CA ARG A 196 2.62 11.57 -11.51
C ARG A 196 2.12 10.15 -11.23
N LEU A 197 1.58 9.46 -12.23
CA LEU A 197 1.02 8.12 -12.05
C LEU A 197 2.10 7.06 -11.76
N THR A 198 3.31 7.22 -12.30
CA THR A 198 4.46 6.35 -12.00
C THR A 198 4.88 6.51 -10.54
N ASN A 199 5.04 7.75 -10.08
CA ASN A 199 5.34 8.05 -8.67
C ASN A 199 4.24 7.51 -7.75
N GLU A 200 2.97 7.74 -8.09
CA GLU A 200 1.82 7.20 -7.37
C GLU A 200 1.82 5.67 -7.31
N SER A 201 2.30 4.98 -8.35
CA SER A 201 2.37 3.50 -8.38
C SER A 201 3.44 2.93 -7.45
N MET A 202 4.46 3.72 -7.14
CA MET A 202 5.54 3.35 -6.21
C MET A 202 5.30 3.82 -4.80
N PHE A 203 4.53 4.90 -4.66
CA PHE A 203 3.99 5.29 -3.37
C PHE A 203 3.14 4.12 -2.91
N GLN A 204 3.50 3.48 -1.81
CA GLN A 204 2.49 2.83 -1.01
C GLN A 204 1.75 4.01 -0.40
N PRO A 205 0.51 4.36 -0.82
CA PRO A 205 -0.28 5.17 0.06
C PRO A 205 -0.26 4.45 1.40
N ASP A 206 -0.20 5.21 2.47
CA ASP A 206 -0.44 4.72 3.80
C ASP A 206 -1.93 4.26 3.89
N VAL A 207 -2.42 3.44 2.96
CA VAL A 207 -3.79 2.88 2.90
C VAL A 207 -4.06 2.01 4.12
N LYS A 208 -3.02 1.65 4.86
CA LYS A 208 -3.10 1.03 6.17
C LYS A 208 -3.10 2.01 7.34
N LYS A 209 -3.32 3.30 7.14
CA LYS A 209 -3.33 4.28 8.24
C LYS A 209 -4.66 5.01 8.38
N LEU A 210 -5.76 4.30 8.21
CA LEU A 210 -7.05 4.79 8.73
C LEU A 210 -6.96 4.93 10.26
N PRO A 211 -7.75 5.81 10.87
CA PRO A 211 -7.86 5.84 12.32
C PRO A 211 -8.29 4.46 12.85
N CYS A 212 -7.66 4.00 13.91
CA CYS A 212 -7.96 2.72 14.55
C CYS A 212 -7.75 2.81 16.05
N GLY A 213 -8.34 1.88 16.80
CA GLY A 213 -8.13 1.80 18.24
C GLY A 213 -8.51 3.07 18.99
N LEU A 214 -9.56 3.76 18.55
CA LEU A 214 -10.00 5.03 19.15
C LEU A 214 -10.82 4.84 20.44
N ARG A 215 -11.32 3.63 20.69
CA ARG A 215 -12.21 3.30 21.82
C ARG A 215 -11.87 1.92 22.39
N GLY A 216 -12.32 1.67 23.62
CA GLY A 216 -12.14 0.39 24.32
C GLY A 216 -10.88 0.32 25.18
N THR A 217 -10.65 -0.87 25.72
CA THR A 217 -9.44 -1.33 26.42
C THR A 217 -8.22 -1.35 25.49
N ILE A 218 -7.02 -1.55 26.03
CA ILE A 218 -5.80 -1.59 25.22
C ILE A 218 -5.84 -2.77 24.24
N GLU A 219 -6.38 -3.90 24.68
CA GLU A 219 -6.49 -5.14 23.91
C GLU A 219 -7.48 -4.98 22.74
N GLU A 220 -8.68 -4.43 23.00
CA GLU A 220 -9.67 -4.13 21.95
C GLU A 220 -9.13 -3.13 20.92
N ARG A 221 -8.32 -2.17 21.38
CA ARG A 221 -7.69 -1.17 20.50
C ARG A 221 -6.64 -1.80 19.59
N ILE A 222 -5.78 -2.66 20.13
CA ILE A 222 -4.80 -3.44 19.34
C ILE A 222 -5.51 -4.30 18.31
N GLU A 223 -6.56 -5.00 18.71
CA GLU A 223 -7.38 -5.81 17.80
C GLU A 223 -7.96 -4.93 16.67
N SER A 224 -8.53 -3.78 17.02
CA SER A 224 -9.02 -2.79 16.05
C SER A 224 -7.93 -2.24 15.11
N CYS A 225 -6.66 -2.29 15.49
CA CYS A 225 -5.53 -1.83 14.66
C CYS A 225 -4.79 -2.99 13.95
N SER A 226 -5.13 -4.24 14.25
CA SER A 226 -4.37 -5.43 13.81
C SER A 226 -4.33 -5.62 12.29
N TYR A 227 -5.37 -5.16 11.57
CA TYR A 227 -5.38 -5.19 10.09
C TYR A 227 -4.38 -4.20 9.46
N GLN A 228 -3.99 -3.18 10.22
CA GLN A 228 -3.18 -2.05 9.75
C GLN A 228 -1.68 -2.25 9.98
N ALA A 229 -1.27 -2.91 11.07
CA ALA A 229 0.13 -3.08 11.41
C ALA A 229 0.39 -4.51 11.88
N ARG A 230 1.31 -5.19 11.19
CA ARG A 230 1.89 -6.42 11.74
C ARG A 230 2.74 -6.04 12.96
N PRO A 231 2.81 -6.87 14.00
CA PRO A 231 3.71 -6.64 15.11
C PRO A 231 5.15 -6.56 14.60
N VAL A 232 5.87 -5.51 15.00
CA VAL A 232 7.29 -5.34 14.65
C VAL A 232 8.07 -5.39 15.94
N GLY A 233 8.97 -6.37 16.10
CA GLY A 233 9.75 -6.53 17.33
C GLY A 233 8.90 -6.57 18.59
N GLY A 234 7.72 -7.21 18.62
CA GLY A 234 6.88 -7.23 19.82
C GLY A 234 6.19 -5.90 20.19
N MET A 235 6.26 -4.91 19.30
CA MET A 235 5.49 -3.67 19.37
C MET A 235 4.19 -3.80 18.57
N TYR A 236 3.08 -3.36 19.17
CA TYR A 236 1.74 -3.44 18.60
C TYR A 236 1.12 -2.05 18.52
N LEU A 237 0.54 -1.70 17.38
CA LEU A 237 -0.20 -0.45 17.23
C LEU A 237 -1.46 -0.52 18.10
N VAL A 238 -1.60 0.42 19.03
CA VAL A 238 -2.76 0.55 19.92
C VAL A 238 -3.75 1.52 19.32
N THR A 239 -3.31 2.72 18.98
CA THR A 239 -4.20 3.78 18.49
C THR A 239 -3.54 4.44 17.30
N ARG A 240 -4.34 4.79 16.29
CA ARG A 240 -3.97 5.74 15.26
C ARG A 240 -5.07 6.77 15.10
N THR A 241 -4.75 8.06 15.18
CA THR A 241 -5.71 9.15 14.99
C THR A 241 -5.89 9.52 13.52
N GLN A 242 -6.86 10.40 13.23
CA GLN A 242 -7.03 11.01 11.90
C GLN A 242 -5.81 11.82 11.46
N ASP A 243 -5.10 12.43 12.41
CA ASP A 243 -3.85 13.17 12.17
C ASP A 243 -2.62 12.25 12.17
N MET A 244 -2.82 10.94 12.03
CA MET A 244 -1.75 9.95 11.88
C MET A 244 -0.83 9.84 13.09
N LYS A 245 -1.32 10.26 14.25
CA LYS A 245 -0.62 10.11 15.52
C LYS A 245 -0.87 8.73 16.08
N GLU A 246 0.20 8.08 16.48
CA GLU A 246 0.20 6.66 16.84
C GLU A 246 0.58 6.45 18.30
N VAL A 247 0.00 5.41 18.91
CA VAL A 247 0.44 4.88 20.21
C VAL A 247 0.74 3.41 20.05
N TRP A 248 1.89 2.97 20.57
CA TRP A 248 2.37 1.60 20.43
C TRP A 248 2.53 0.93 21.80
N LYS A 249 2.14 -0.34 21.92
CA LYS A 249 2.36 -1.18 23.12
C LYS A 249 3.60 -2.03 22.92
N ASP A 250 4.55 -1.90 23.85
CA ASP A 250 5.66 -2.82 24.02
C ASP A 250 5.23 -3.92 25.01
N PHE A 251 5.08 -5.15 24.52
CA PHE A 251 4.73 -6.27 25.41
C PHE A 251 5.89 -6.73 26.30
N GLY A 252 7.14 -6.47 25.91
CA GLY A 252 8.31 -6.85 26.70
C GLY A 252 8.47 -6.00 27.96
N SER A 253 8.28 -4.68 27.84
CA SER A 253 8.38 -3.74 28.97
C SER A 253 7.03 -3.38 29.61
N ASN A 254 5.93 -3.78 28.99
CA ASN A 254 4.56 -3.38 29.34
C ASN A 254 4.36 -1.84 29.36
N LEU A 255 5.01 -1.16 28.41
CA LEU A 255 4.93 0.28 28.20
C LEU A 255 4.05 0.61 26.99
N LEU A 256 3.34 1.73 27.07
CA LEU A 256 2.80 2.41 25.90
C LEU A 256 3.73 3.55 25.52
N TRP A 257 4.00 3.69 24.23
CA TRP A 257 4.83 4.71 23.62
C TRP A 257 3.97 5.62 22.75
N SER A 258 4.04 6.93 22.99
CA SER A 258 3.39 7.92 22.12
C SER A 258 4.15 8.07 20.81
N ASP A 259 3.55 8.76 19.84
CA ASP A 259 4.27 9.31 18.69
C ASP A 259 5.20 10.46 19.14
N ARG A 260 6.05 10.91 18.23
CA ARG A 260 6.84 12.13 18.40
C ARG A 260 5.91 13.35 18.42
N LEU A 261 6.08 14.18 19.44
CA LEU A 261 5.42 15.49 19.47
C LEU A 261 5.91 16.39 18.32
N PRO A 262 5.03 17.20 17.72
CA PRO A 262 5.37 17.97 16.52
C PRO A 262 6.53 18.94 16.77
N SER A 263 6.53 19.61 17.92
CA SER A 263 7.52 20.62 18.29
C SER A 263 8.66 20.04 19.14
N LYS A 264 9.88 20.51 18.87
CA LYS A 264 11.01 20.35 19.80
C LYS A 264 10.87 21.34 20.95
N MET A 265 11.35 20.96 22.12
CA MET A 265 11.30 21.83 23.30
C MET A 265 12.42 21.51 24.29
N GLY A 266 12.65 22.42 25.23
CA GLY A 266 13.57 22.19 26.34
C GLY A 266 13.08 21.08 27.27
N HIS A 267 14.00 20.46 28.01
CA HIS A 267 13.71 19.27 28.84
C HIS A 267 12.55 19.48 29.84
N PHE A 268 12.53 20.60 30.57
CA PHE A 268 11.44 20.91 31.51
C PHE A 268 10.08 21.01 30.83
N MET A 269 10.02 21.68 29.67
CA MET A 269 8.80 21.79 28.88
C MET A 269 8.39 20.42 28.29
N ALA A 270 9.35 19.57 27.93
CA ALA A 270 9.08 18.22 27.47
C ALA A 270 8.45 17.35 28.57
N GLU A 271 8.95 17.46 29.81
CA GLU A 271 8.36 16.76 30.95
C GLU A 271 6.93 17.23 31.22
N LYS A 272 6.69 18.55 31.20
CA LYS A 272 5.36 19.12 31.35
C LYS A 272 4.42 18.68 30.22
N ALA A 273 4.88 18.74 28.97
CA ALA A 273 4.10 18.32 27.81
C ALA A 273 3.65 16.86 27.93
N CYS A 274 4.51 15.96 28.40
CA CYS A 274 4.12 14.57 28.64
C CYS A 274 3.12 14.38 29.78
N GLN A 275 2.86 15.38 30.62
CA GLN A 275 1.87 15.32 31.69
C GLN A 275 0.54 15.98 31.31
N GLU A 276 0.49 16.71 30.20
CA GLU A 276 -0.72 17.37 29.71
C GLU A 276 -1.70 16.35 29.11
N LYS A 277 -3.00 16.59 29.31
CA LYS A 277 -4.06 15.65 28.90
C LYS A 277 -4.56 15.86 27.47
N ASP A 278 -4.14 16.94 26.82
CA ASP A 278 -4.73 17.44 25.57
C ASP A 278 -3.93 17.05 24.32
N MET A 279 -3.01 16.08 24.42
CA MET A 279 -2.36 15.52 23.23
C MET A 279 -3.38 14.72 22.42
N PRO A 280 -3.59 15.01 21.12
CA PRO A 280 -4.65 14.39 20.31
C PRO A 280 -4.66 12.85 20.34
N GLU A 281 -3.49 12.21 20.32
CA GLU A 281 -3.33 10.76 20.44
C GLU A 281 -3.57 10.21 21.84
N MET A 282 -3.37 11.03 22.87
CA MET A 282 -3.58 10.64 24.27
C MET A 282 -4.95 11.03 24.80
N ALA A 283 -5.72 11.85 24.08
CA ALA A 283 -7.07 12.25 24.47
C ALA A 283 -7.97 11.03 24.72
N TYR A 284 -7.75 9.94 23.96
CA TYR A 284 -8.46 8.67 24.11
C TYR A 284 -7.84 7.72 25.16
N LEU A 285 -6.69 8.09 25.73
CA LEU A 285 -5.88 7.33 26.68
C LEU A 285 -5.51 8.21 27.90
N ASN A 286 -6.39 9.15 28.25
CA ASN A 286 -6.16 10.16 29.28
C ASN A 286 -6.20 9.60 30.72
N GLN A 287 -6.63 8.35 30.89
CA GLN A 287 -6.60 7.62 32.15
C GLN A 287 -5.18 7.25 32.59
N PHE A 288 -4.20 7.28 31.67
CA PHE A 288 -2.82 6.93 31.97
C PHE A 288 -1.98 8.15 32.36
N LYS A 289 -1.01 7.93 33.25
CA LYS A 289 -0.04 8.95 33.64
C LYS A 289 1.16 8.88 32.70
N TRP A 290 1.18 9.78 31.72
CA TRP A 290 2.27 9.91 30.76
C TRP A 290 3.45 10.69 31.35
N ARG A 291 4.66 10.38 30.88
CA ARG A 291 5.93 10.99 31.32
C ARG A 291 7.01 10.81 30.27
N LEU A 292 8.15 11.46 30.45
CA LEU A 292 9.34 11.13 29.67
C LEU A 292 9.83 9.70 30.00
N PRO A 293 10.28 8.94 28.99
CA PRO A 293 10.96 7.66 29.19
C PRO A 293 12.30 7.86 29.92
N THR A 294 12.69 6.89 30.73
CA THR A 294 14.04 6.83 31.30
C THR A 294 15.03 6.33 30.25
N SER A 295 16.32 6.54 30.45
CA SER A 295 17.35 5.99 29.55
C SER A 295 17.31 4.45 29.50
N ALA A 296 17.02 3.80 30.62
CA ALA A 296 16.90 2.33 30.68
C ALA A 296 15.71 1.80 29.87
N GLU A 297 14.62 2.56 29.74
CA GLU A 297 13.45 2.15 28.94
C GLU A 297 13.73 2.20 27.43
N TYR A 298 14.65 3.05 26.98
CA TYR A 298 15.17 3.01 25.60
C TYR A 298 16.12 1.84 25.34
N PHE A 299 16.76 1.31 26.39
CA PHE A 299 17.63 0.12 26.34
C PHE A 299 16.91 -1.14 26.83
N GLY A 300 15.58 -1.19 26.70
CA GLY A 300 14.83 -2.41 27.01
C GLY A 300 15.39 -3.64 26.27
N PRO A 301 14.92 -4.85 26.59
CA PRO A 301 15.46 -6.12 26.05
C PRO A 301 15.40 -6.27 24.53
N GLN A 302 14.88 -5.27 23.83
CA GLN A 302 14.87 -5.16 22.39
C GLN A 302 15.90 -4.10 21.97
N GLU A 303 17.03 -4.53 21.42
CA GLU A 303 18.07 -3.67 20.84
C GLU A 303 17.58 -2.84 19.63
N PHE A 304 16.26 -2.78 19.39
CA PHE A 304 15.67 -2.30 18.14
C PHE A 304 14.66 -1.16 18.30
N LEU A 305 14.49 -0.54 19.48
CA LEU A 305 13.52 0.57 19.63
C LEU A 305 13.75 1.73 18.64
N ALA A 306 15.01 1.97 18.24
CA ALA A 306 15.38 2.91 17.18
C ALA A 306 14.73 2.59 15.82
N PHE A 307 14.54 1.31 15.52
CA PHE A 307 14.03 0.81 14.23
C PHE A 307 12.53 0.51 14.24
N VAL A 308 11.94 0.34 15.42
CA VAL A 308 10.55 -0.13 15.55
C VAL A 308 9.56 1.00 15.78
N LEU A 309 9.94 2.04 16.53
CA LEU A 309 9.05 3.18 16.75
C LEU A 309 8.97 4.08 15.51
N PRO A 310 7.76 4.50 15.08
CA PRO A 310 7.60 5.38 13.92
C PRO A 310 8.25 6.74 14.18
N ASN A 311 8.65 7.45 13.12
CA ASN A 311 9.14 8.83 13.19
C ASN A 311 10.39 9.02 14.09
N ASN A 312 11.26 8.01 14.19
CA ASN A 312 12.53 8.12 14.91
C ASN A 312 13.64 8.84 14.12
N ALA A 313 13.55 8.85 12.78
CA ALA A 313 14.43 9.61 11.90
C ALA A 313 13.60 10.61 11.08
N GLY A 314 14.09 11.85 10.97
CA GLY A 314 13.54 12.87 10.09
C GLY A 314 14.29 12.92 8.75
N ALA A 315 13.80 13.75 7.82
CA ALA A 315 14.43 13.97 6.52
C ALA A 315 15.90 14.47 6.62
N ASP A 316 16.22 15.21 7.69
CA ASP A 316 17.55 15.80 7.93
C ASP A 316 18.43 14.95 8.88
N GLY A 317 18.05 13.69 9.13
CA GLY A 317 18.75 12.78 10.04
C GLY A 317 17.98 12.46 11.32
N ALA A 318 18.68 11.85 12.28
CA ALA A 318 18.09 11.30 13.48
C ALA A 318 17.46 12.35 14.40
N TYR A 319 16.23 12.12 14.85
CA TYR A 319 15.71 12.89 15.98
C TYR A 319 16.43 12.45 17.26
N LYS A 320 16.88 13.42 18.06
CA LYS A 320 17.25 13.16 19.46
C LYS A 320 16.02 13.35 20.33
N PHE A 321 15.84 12.47 21.32
CA PHE A 321 14.70 12.46 22.22
C PHE A 321 15.14 12.67 23.66
N TRP A 322 14.47 13.56 24.38
CA TRP A 322 14.70 13.73 25.82
C TRP A 322 14.33 12.47 26.61
N THR A 323 15.10 12.20 27.68
CA THR A 323 14.75 11.22 28.70
C THR A 323 14.52 11.89 30.05
N SER A 324 13.83 11.22 30.97
CA SER A 324 13.72 11.64 32.37
C SER A 324 15.00 11.41 33.19
N THR A 325 16.04 10.81 32.60
CA THR A 325 17.29 10.51 33.29
C THR A 325 18.20 11.74 33.30
N VAL A 326 18.31 12.36 34.48
CA VAL A 326 19.08 13.59 34.71
C VAL A 326 20.25 13.31 35.64
N LYS A 327 21.42 13.89 35.34
CA LYS A 327 22.61 13.88 36.19
C LYS A 327 23.17 15.30 36.31
N ALA A 328 23.05 15.89 37.49
CA ALA A 328 23.40 17.28 37.76
C ALA A 328 22.70 18.24 36.79
N LYS A 329 23.45 18.93 35.92
CA LYS A 329 22.93 19.90 34.93
C LYS A 329 22.76 19.30 33.53
N PHE A 330 22.74 17.97 33.39
CA PHE A 330 22.64 17.29 32.11
C PHE A 330 21.47 16.31 32.11
N ALA A 331 20.75 16.22 31.01
CA ALA A 331 19.79 15.16 30.75
C ALA A 331 20.33 14.22 29.67
N MET A 332 20.05 12.93 29.80
CA MET A 332 20.34 11.99 28.73
C MET A 332 19.36 12.20 27.58
N VAL A 333 19.87 12.08 26.35
CA VAL A 333 19.10 12.05 25.12
C VAL A 333 19.35 10.75 24.36
N PHE A 334 18.31 10.25 23.70
CA PHE A 334 18.35 9.08 22.84
C PHE A 334 18.40 9.51 21.39
N ASN A 335 19.37 9.01 20.62
CA ASN A 335 19.46 9.21 19.18
C ASN A 335 18.57 8.17 18.46
N GLY A 336 17.47 8.63 17.87
CA GLY A 336 16.48 7.78 17.22
C GLY A 336 16.98 6.99 16.01
N ALA A 337 18.07 7.39 15.36
CA ALA A 337 18.60 6.63 14.21
C ALA A 337 19.73 5.67 14.60
N THR A 338 20.58 6.06 15.56
CA THR A 338 21.73 5.22 15.94
C THR A 338 21.44 4.33 17.16
N GLY A 339 20.40 4.64 17.93
CA GLY A 339 20.14 4.00 19.22
C GLY A 339 21.09 4.45 20.34
N GLU A 340 22.02 5.35 20.05
CA GLU A 340 23.01 5.81 21.02
C GLU A 340 22.41 6.78 22.04
N MET A 341 23.00 6.79 23.23
CA MET A 341 22.68 7.77 24.26
C MET A 341 23.81 8.76 24.45
N SER A 342 23.47 10.01 24.70
CA SER A 342 24.44 11.04 25.09
C SER A 342 23.87 11.96 26.15
N TYR A 343 24.73 12.74 26.81
CA TYR A 343 24.31 13.77 27.76
C TYR A 343 24.26 15.12 27.05
N GLU A 344 23.17 15.84 27.24
CA GLU A 344 22.99 17.21 26.76
C GLU A 344 22.75 18.13 27.95
N TYR A 345 23.31 19.34 27.88
CA TYR A 345 23.18 20.31 28.97
C TYR A 345 21.74 20.84 29.08
N LEU A 346 21.22 20.88 30.31
CA LEU A 346 19.92 21.43 30.63
C LEU A 346 19.96 22.96 30.51
N SER A 347 19.61 23.46 29.32
CA SER A 347 19.44 24.88 29.03
C SER A 347 18.15 25.08 28.28
N ASP A 348 17.46 26.19 28.57
CA ASP A 348 16.24 26.59 27.85
C ASP A 348 16.47 26.79 26.34
N ARG A 349 17.72 26.98 25.91
CA ARG A 349 18.09 27.12 24.49
C ARG A 349 18.23 25.77 23.78
N LYS A 350 18.43 24.69 24.52
CA LYS A 350 18.61 23.36 23.96
C LYS A 350 17.25 22.70 23.81
N VAL A 351 16.84 22.47 22.58
CA VAL A 351 15.55 21.85 22.25
C VAL A 351 15.77 20.53 21.55
N GLU A 352 15.09 19.49 22.02
CA GLU A 352 15.13 18.17 21.40
C GLU A 352 13.70 17.64 21.23
N SER A 353 13.56 16.54 20.51
CA SER A 353 12.26 15.93 20.25
C SER A 353 11.71 15.29 21.52
N VAL A 354 10.40 15.15 21.56
CA VAL A 354 9.70 14.61 22.74
C VAL A 354 8.90 13.40 22.32
N ARG A 355 9.02 12.34 23.12
CA ARG A 355 8.17 11.15 23.10
C ARG A 355 7.85 10.82 24.55
N CYS A 356 6.62 10.42 24.79
CA CYS A 356 6.13 10.11 26.12
C CYS A 356 5.87 8.61 26.24
N VAL A 357 5.96 8.11 27.46
CA VAL A 357 5.62 6.74 27.82
C VAL A 357 4.71 6.68 29.02
N THR A 358 3.98 5.59 29.13
CA THR A 358 3.26 5.23 30.35
C THR A 358 3.32 3.72 30.57
N LYS A 359 3.29 3.30 31.84
CA LYS A 359 3.37 1.90 32.23
C LYS A 359 1.98 1.37 32.54
N LEU A 360 1.59 0.26 31.93
CA LEU A 360 0.35 -0.42 32.24
C LEU A 360 0.49 -1.13 33.59
N ARG A 361 -0.54 -1.02 34.43
CA ARG A 361 -0.56 -1.61 35.78
C ARG A 361 -0.99 -3.06 35.76
#